data_AF-A0A7S0RA72-F1
#
_entry.id   AF-A0A7S0RA72-F1
#
_cell.length_a   1.000
_cell.length_b   1.000
_cell.length_c   1.000
_cell.angle_alpha   90.00
_cell.angle_beta   90.00
_cell.angle_gamma   90.00
#
_symmetry.space_group_name_H-M   'P 1'
#
loop_
_entity.id
_entity.type
_entity.pdbx_description
1 polymer ?
#
loop_
_entity_poly.entity_id
_entity_poly.type
_entity_poly.pdbx_seq_one_letter_code
_entity_poly.pdbx_strand_id
1 'polypeptide(L)'
;ATRNAYRAAPETFQLDEEYGRARVKVQWGEDEDNIREAIDLCPVDCIYFVQRKQVALLEYVMKGCKREDIAIMARRRSGNMGSAPSADDPFTQAATYMKYQGEINDEAKVEVTGDQDIRLAASLAAAWAQLPEDLHRKLWPQRVDPESQSLYGS
;
A
#
# COMPACT_ATOMS: atom_id res chain seq x y z
N ALA A 1 -1.86 -24.74 14.24
CA ALA A 1 -3.25 -24.26 14.02
C ALA A 1 -3.41 -23.65 12.62
N THR A 2 -2.45 -22.86 12.12
CA THR A 2 -2.48 -22.19 10.80
C THR A 2 -2.38 -23.13 9.60
N ARG A 3 -2.29 -24.45 9.85
CA ARG A 3 -2.11 -25.50 8.85
C ARG A 3 -3.37 -25.71 8.00
N ASN A 4 -4.55 -25.41 8.51
CA ASN A 4 -5.81 -25.62 7.79
C ASN A 4 -6.10 -24.49 6.80
N ALA A 5 -5.74 -23.25 7.15
CA ALA A 5 -5.93 -22.08 6.29
C ALA A 5 -5.18 -22.19 4.95
N TYR A 6 -3.88 -22.49 4.96
CA TYR A 6 -3.14 -22.60 3.68
C TYR A 6 -3.59 -23.80 2.84
N ARG A 7 -4.17 -24.84 3.44
CA ARG A 7 -4.64 -26.03 2.71
C ARG A 7 -5.91 -25.78 1.92
N ALA A 8 -6.72 -24.80 2.32
CA ALA A 8 -7.92 -24.42 1.59
C ALA A 8 -7.58 -23.69 0.27
N ALA A 9 -6.47 -22.95 0.22
CA ALA A 9 -6.01 -22.26 -0.99
C ALA A 9 -4.47 -22.32 -1.11
N PRO A 10 -3.90 -23.49 -1.46
CA PRO A 10 -2.44 -23.73 -1.43
C PRO A 10 -1.66 -22.96 -2.51
N GLU A 11 -2.30 -22.59 -3.63
CA GLU A 11 -1.65 -21.76 -4.65
C GLU A 11 -1.54 -20.29 -4.22
N THR A 12 -2.46 -19.83 -3.37
CA THR A 12 -2.51 -18.43 -2.88
C THR A 12 -1.64 -18.26 -1.62
N PHE A 13 -1.71 -19.21 -0.68
CA PHE A 13 -1.07 -19.09 0.64
C PHE A 13 -0.04 -20.19 0.90
N GLN A 14 1.01 -19.83 1.63
CA GLN A 14 2.02 -20.75 2.17
C GLN A 14 2.19 -20.59 3.67
N LEU A 15 2.60 -21.65 4.35
CA LEU A 15 2.97 -21.58 5.77
C LEU A 15 4.39 -21.03 5.91
N ASP A 16 4.51 -19.98 6.70
CA ASP A 16 5.77 -19.48 7.22
C ASP A 16 6.09 -20.24 8.51
N GLU A 17 7.03 -21.18 8.43
CA GLU A 17 7.42 -22.05 9.55
C GLU A 17 8.14 -21.28 10.67
N GLU A 18 8.85 -20.21 10.34
CA GLU A 18 9.60 -19.40 11.31
C GLU A 18 8.64 -18.67 12.26
N TYR A 19 7.53 -18.15 11.71
CA TYR A 19 6.56 -17.35 12.45
C TYR A 19 5.22 -18.05 12.66
N GLY A 20 5.09 -19.32 12.26
CA GLY A 20 3.88 -20.13 12.39
C GLY A 20 2.62 -19.51 11.75
N ARG A 21 2.78 -18.72 10.69
CA ARG A 21 1.70 -17.89 10.08
C ARG A 21 1.49 -18.21 8.62
N ALA A 22 0.28 -18.02 8.12
CA ALA A 22 0.04 -18.07 6.68
C ALA A 22 0.55 -16.76 6.05
N ARG A 23 1.20 -16.87 4.88
CA ARG A 23 1.59 -15.73 4.04
C ARG A 23 1.05 -15.90 2.64
N VAL A 24 0.71 -14.79 2.01
CA VAL A 24 0.35 -14.75 0.58
C VAL A 24 1.62 -14.94 -0.25
N LYS A 25 1.60 -15.92 -1.17
CA LYS A 25 2.66 -16.12 -2.17
C LYS A 25 2.25 -15.52 -3.51
N VAL A 26 1.02 -15.77 -3.95
CA VAL A 26 0.42 -15.25 -5.18
C VAL A 26 -0.96 -14.69 -4.83
N GLN A 27 -1.31 -13.53 -5.37
CA GLN A 27 -2.66 -12.98 -5.20
C GLN A 27 -3.59 -13.63 -6.23
N TRP A 28 -4.78 -14.05 -5.79
CA TRP A 28 -5.79 -14.66 -6.68
C TRP A 28 -5.29 -15.90 -7.43
N GLY A 29 -4.51 -16.77 -6.76
CA GLY A 29 -4.08 -18.05 -7.34
C GLY A 29 -5.17 -19.12 -7.35
N GLU A 30 -6.23 -18.91 -6.57
CA GLU A 30 -7.40 -19.78 -6.40
C GLU A 30 -8.69 -18.97 -6.52
N ASP A 31 -9.83 -19.66 -6.59
CA ASP A 31 -11.16 -19.05 -6.59
C ASP A 31 -11.45 -18.29 -5.28
N GLU A 32 -12.32 -17.28 -5.36
CA GLU A 32 -12.62 -16.41 -4.21
C GLU A 32 -13.19 -17.18 -3.01
N ASP A 33 -13.96 -18.23 -3.26
CA ASP A 33 -14.55 -19.06 -2.21
C ASP A 33 -13.49 -19.82 -1.40
N ASN A 34 -12.47 -20.37 -2.07
CA ASN A 34 -11.34 -21.03 -1.43
C ASN A 34 -10.50 -20.02 -0.61
N ILE A 35 -10.35 -18.80 -1.13
CA ILE A 35 -9.66 -17.72 -0.42
C ILE A 35 -10.44 -17.31 0.84
N ARG A 36 -11.77 -17.17 0.75
CA ARG A 36 -12.63 -16.86 1.91
C ARG A 36 -12.56 -17.98 2.95
N GLU A 37 -12.64 -19.24 2.52
CA GLU A 37 -12.49 -20.39 3.43
C GLU A 37 -11.12 -20.37 4.13
N ALA A 38 -10.04 -20.06 3.42
CA ALA A 38 -8.71 -19.93 4.00
C ALA A 38 -8.64 -18.84 5.08
N ILE A 39 -9.29 -17.70 4.85
CA ILE A 39 -9.40 -16.59 5.83
C ILE A 39 -10.18 -17.07 7.07
N ASP A 40 -11.33 -17.70 6.88
CA ASP A 40 -12.18 -18.17 7.97
C ASP A 40 -11.50 -19.27 8.80
N LEU A 41 -10.70 -20.12 8.18
CA LEU A 41 -9.94 -21.16 8.86
C LEU A 41 -8.68 -20.65 9.59
N CYS A 42 -8.27 -19.39 9.39
CA CYS A 42 -7.03 -18.87 9.97
C CYS A 42 -7.14 -18.62 11.48
N PRO A 43 -6.62 -19.50 12.35
CA PRO A 43 -6.87 -19.48 13.81
C PRO A 43 -6.39 -18.22 14.54
N VAL A 44 -5.50 -17.46 13.91
CA VAL A 44 -4.89 -16.25 14.47
C VAL A 44 -5.29 -14.99 13.70
N ASP A 45 -6.23 -15.12 12.77
CA ASP A 45 -6.82 -14.01 12.02
C ASP A 45 -5.74 -13.13 11.36
N CYS A 46 -4.83 -13.72 10.57
CA CYS A 46 -3.67 -13.01 10.01
C CYS A 46 -3.74 -12.77 8.51
N ILE A 47 -4.89 -13.03 7.88
CA ILE A 47 -5.10 -12.87 6.44
C ILE A 47 -6.21 -11.83 6.25
N TYR A 48 -5.93 -10.77 5.49
CA TYR A 48 -6.84 -9.65 5.31
C TYR A 48 -6.88 -9.20 3.85
N PHE A 49 -8.06 -8.81 3.38
CA PHE A 49 -8.20 -8.10 2.12
C PHE A 49 -7.84 -6.62 2.31
N VAL A 50 -7.05 -6.08 1.38
CA VAL A 50 -6.60 -4.68 1.39
C VAL A 50 -6.76 -4.07 0.00
N GLN A 51 -6.96 -2.76 -0.07
CA GLN A 51 -7.03 -2.09 -1.38
C GLN A 51 -5.65 -2.08 -2.03
N ARG A 52 -5.59 -2.25 -3.36
CA ARG A 52 -4.33 -2.26 -4.13
C ARG A 52 -3.43 -1.04 -3.83
N LYS A 53 -4.04 0.14 -3.67
CA LYS A 53 -3.33 1.39 -3.34
C LYS A 53 -2.67 1.39 -1.96
N GLN A 54 -3.13 0.55 -1.04
CA GLN A 54 -2.63 0.48 0.35
C GLN A 54 -1.47 -0.51 0.49
N VAL A 55 -1.24 -1.39 -0.49
CA VAL A 55 -0.24 -2.47 -0.41
C VAL A 55 1.17 -1.91 -0.17
N ALA A 56 1.61 -0.94 -0.97
CA ALA A 56 2.95 -0.35 -0.83
C ALA A 56 3.16 0.33 0.53
N LEU A 57 2.14 1.01 1.05
CA LEU A 57 2.20 1.63 2.37
C LEU A 57 2.25 0.59 3.49
N LEU A 58 1.41 -0.45 3.41
CA LEU A 58 1.40 -1.54 4.38
C LEU A 58 2.75 -2.27 4.39
N GLU A 59 3.34 -2.58 3.23
CA GLU A 59 4.67 -3.18 3.14
C GLU A 59 5.77 -2.33 3.79
N TYR A 60 5.68 -1.01 3.65
CA TYR A 60 6.60 -0.07 4.30
C TYR A 60 6.42 -0.07 5.82
N VAL A 61 5.19 0.10 6.30
CA VAL A 61 4.85 0.16 7.72
C VAL A 61 5.16 -1.15 8.44
N MET A 62 4.88 -2.29 7.80
CA MET A 62 5.14 -3.63 8.35
C MET A 62 6.62 -3.89 8.66
N LYS A 63 7.56 -3.15 8.06
CA LYS A 63 8.99 -3.25 8.41
C LYS A 63 9.29 -2.70 9.81
N GLY A 64 8.49 -1.74 10.29
CA GLY A 64 8.65 -1.10 11.61
C GLY A 64 7.75 -1.68 12.70
N CYS A 65 6.67 -2.38 12.34
CA CYS A 65 5.75 -2.98 13.32
C CYS A 65 6.34 -4.21 14.00
N LYS A 66 6.25 -4.26 15.33
CA LYS A 66 6.59 -5.47 16.10
C LYS A 66 5.56 -6.56 15.83
N ARG A 67 6.02 -7.77 15.47
CA ARG A 67 5.13 -8.93 15.34
C ARG A 67 4.65 -9.38 16.72
N GLU A 68 3.34 -9.52 16.89
CA GLU A 68 2.80 -10.10 18.13
C GLU A 68 2.95 -11.63 18.17
N ASP A 69 2.82 -12.17 19.36
CA ASP A 69 2.79 -13.60 19.60
C ASP A 69 1.51 -14.25 19.03
N ILE A 70 1.68 -15.37 18.34
CA ILE A 70 0.59 -16.17 17.74
C ILE A 70 -0.40 -16.61 18.81
N ALA A 71 0.06 -16.98 20.02
CA ALA A 71 -0.80 -17.40 21.12
C ALA A 71 -1.66 -16.26 21.68
N ILE A 72 -1.19 -15.01 21.58
CA ILE A 72 -2.02 -13.84 21.92
C ILE A 72 -3.10 -13.66 20.85
N MET A 73 -2.72 -13.69 19.57
CA MET A 73 -3.67 -13.56 18.45
C MET A 73 -4.74 -14.66 18.43
N ALA A 74 -4.34 -15.92 18.65
CA ALA A 74 -5.26 -17.06 18.73
C ALA A 74 -6.28 -16.90 19.87
N ARG A 75 -5.83 -16.44 21.05
CA ARG A 75 -6.72 -16.18 22.19
C ARG A 75 -7.74 -15.09 21.88
N ARG A 76 -7.33 -14.02 21.17
CA ARG A 76 -8.24 -12.96 20.72
C ARG A 76 -9.32 -13.50 19.80
N ARG A 77 -8.96 -14.31 18.80
CA ARG A 77 -9.93 -14.92 17.87
C ARG A 77 -10.93 -15.85 18.57
N SER A 78 -10.48 -16.59 19.58
CA SER A 78 -11.34 -17.47 20.38
C SER A 78 -12.26 -16.75 21.38
N GLY A 79 -12.34 -15.41 21.34
CA GLY A 79 -13.24 -14.61 22.18
C GLY A 79 -12.67 -14.23 23.55
N ASN A 80 -11.42 -14.58 23.86
CA ASN A 80 -10.76 -14.18 25.10
C ASN A 80 -10.06 -12.83 24.92
N MET A 81 -10.83 -11.75 25.05
CA MET A 81 -10.42 -10.34 24.81
C MET A 81 -9.55 -9.72 25.90
N GLY A 82 -8.98 -10.52 26.82
CA GLY A 82 -8.17 -10.03 27.95
C GLY A 82 -6.84 -9.34 27.55
N SER A 83 -6.52 -9.27 26.27
CA SER A 83 -5.36 -8.54 25.75
C SER A 83 -5.80 -7.70 24.56
N ALA A 84 -5.64 -6.38 24.65
CA ALA A 84 -5.88 -5.47 23.54
C ALA A 84 -4.91 -5.79 22.38
N PRO A 85 -5.30 -5.55 21.11
CA PRO A 85 -4.35 -5.54 20.00
C PRO A 85 -3.20 -4.58 20.29
N SER A 86 -2.01 -4.88 19.80
CA SER A 86 -0.85 -3.99 19.87
C SER A 86 -1.23 -2.65 19.25
N ALA A 87 -0.97 -1.55 19.96
CA ALA A 87 -1.10 -0.21 19.40
C ALA A 87 -0.21 -0.01 18.15
N ASP A 88 0.83 -0.84 18.00
CA ASP A 88 1.76 -0.85 16.87
C ASP A 88 1.36 -1.81 15.73
N ASP A 89 0.07 -2.08 15.52
CA ASP A 89 -0.35 -2.92 14.40
C ASP A 89 -0.20 -2.17 13.05
N PRO A 90 0.06 -2.91 11.94
CA PRO A 90 0.29 -2.30 10.64
C PRO A 90 -0.88 -1.47 10.09
N PHE A 91 -2.12 -1.81 10.45
CA PHE A 91 -3.30 -1.10 9.94
C PHE A 91 -3.50 0.22 10.68
N THR A 92 -3.31 0.25 12.00
CA THR A 92 -3.35 1.49 12.80
C THR A 92 -2.24 2.45 12.37
N GLN A 93 -1.02 1.94 12.18
CA GLN A 93 0.07 2.76 11.66
C GLN A 93 -0.22 3.25 10.23
N ALA A 94 -0.67 2.39 9.32
CA ALA A 94 -1.01 2.80 7.96
C ALA A 94 -2.14 3.83 7.91
N ALA A 95 -3.17 3.70 8.75
CA ALA A 95 -4.24 4.68 8.87
C ALA A 95 -3.71 6.04 9.32
N THR A 96 -2.76 6.06 10.24
CA THR A 96 -2.09 7.28 10.72
C THR A 96 -1.33 7.96 9.58
N TYR A 97 -0.56 7.19 8.79
CA TYR A 97 0.12 7.70 7.59
C TYR A 97 -0.86 8.25 6.54
N MET A 98 -1.96 7.55 6.28
CA MET A 98 -2.98 8.02 5.32
C MET A 98 -3.64 9.31 5.78
N LYS A 99 -3.85 9.48 7.09
CA LYS A 99 -4.39 10.72 7.65
C LYS A 99 -3.42 11.89 7.43
N TYR A 100 -2.14 11.72 7.74
CA TYR A 100 -1.12 12.73 7.47
C TYR A 100 -0.98 13.05 5.97
N GLN A 101 -1.05 12.04 5.10
CA GLN A 101 -1.08 12.29 3.65
C GLN A 101 -2.32 13.04 3.21
N GLY A 102 -3.48 12.75 3.80
CA GLY A 102 -4.71 13.51 3.60
C GLY A 102 -4.55 14.96 4.00
N GLU A 103 -4.03 15.22 5.20
CA GLU A 103 -3.74 16.56 5.71
C GLU A 103 -2.76 17.31 4.81
N ILE A 104 -1.64 16.68 4.39
CA ILE A 104 -0.68 17.28 3.45
C ILE A 104 -1.33 17.56 2.08
N ASN A 105 -2.14 16.63 1.56
CA ASN A 105 -2.81 16.82 0.28
C ASN A 105 -3.90 17.90 0.36
N ASP A 106 -4.57 18.05 1.49
CA ASP A 106 -5.57 19.08 1.74
C ASP A 106 -4.90 20.45 1.97
N GLU A 107 -3.76 20.48 2.66
CA GLU A 107 -2.87 21.65 2.77
C GLU A 107 -2.28 22.04 1.41
N ALA A 108 -1.90 21.07 0.57
CA ALA A 108 -1.43 21.32 -0.80
C ALA A 108 -2.57 21.67 -1.76
N LYS A 109 -3.81 21.27 -1.45
CA LYS A 109 -5.05 21.70 -2.13
C LYS A 109 -5.56 23.04 -1.63
N VAL A 110 -4.87 23.71 -0.69
CA VAL A 110 -5.07 25.14 -0.48
C VAL A 110 -4.93 25.78 -1.85
N GLU A 111 -6.08 26.22 -2.34
CA GLU A 111 -6.27 26.78 -3.66
C GLU A 111 -5.22 27.88 -3.84
N VAL A 112 -4.44 27.82 -4.92
CA VAL A 112 -3.41 28.82 -5.26
C VAL A 112 -4.14 30.15 -5.45
N THR A 113 -4.33 30.86 -4.35
CA THR A 113 -5.19 32.05 -4.24
C THR A 113 -4.35 33.33 -4.16
N GLY A 114 -3.03 33.19 -4.07
CA GLY A 114 -2.10 34.30 -4.12
C GLY A 114 -1.79 34.70 -5.55
N ASP A 115 -2.12 35.95 -5.91
CA ASP A 115 -1.61 36.65 -7.11
C ASP A 115 -0.08 36.46 -7.29
N GLN A 116 0.65 36.31 -6.19
CA GLN A 116 2.09 36.09 -6.16
C GLN A 116 2.50 34.71 -6.70
N ASP A 117 1.79 33.65 -6.34
CA ASP A 117 2.11 32.28 -6.76
C ASP A 117 1.73 32.05 -8.23
N ILE A 118 0.63 32.65 -8.70
CA ILE A 118 0.26 32.63 -10.13
C ILE A 118 1.32 33.36 -10.96
N ARG A 119 1.81 34.52 -10.48
CA ARG A 119 2.87 35.28 -11.14
C ARG A 119 4.21 34.55 -11.11
N LEU A 120 4.52 33.86 -10.02
CA LEU A 120 5.73 33.04 -9.90
C LEU A 120 5.68 31.81 -10.81
N ALA A 121 4.55 31.11 -10.86
CA ALA A 121 4.35 29.98 -11.76
C ALA A 121 4.43 30.42 -13.23
N ALA A 122 3.82 31.56 -13.57
CA ALA A 122 3.91 32.14 -14.92
C ALA A 122 5.34 32.57 -15.28
N SER A 123 6.10 33.14 -14.33
CA SER A 123 7.49 33.56 -14.58
C SER A 123 8.43 32.36 -14.72
N LEU A 124 8.25 31.31 -13.91
CA LEU A 124 8.97 30.03 -14.05
C LEU A 124 8.68 29.39 -15.42
N ALA A 125 7.41 29.36 -15.84
CA ALA A 125 7.02 28.83 -17.15
C ALA A 125 7.61 29.66 -18.32
N ALA A 126 7.63 30.99 -18.22
CA ALA A 126 8.20 31.86 -19.23
C ALA A 126 9.73 31.73 -19.31
N ALA A 127 10.42 31.60 -18.17
CA ALA A 127 11.85 31.35 -18.12
C ALA A 127 12.19 29.97 -18.70
N TRP A 128 11.36 28.96 -18.42
CA TRP A 128 11.51 27.63 -18.98
C TRP A 128 11.44 27.62 -20.51
N ALA A 129 10.48 28.33 -21.09
CA ALA A 129 10.31 28.44 -22.55
C ALA A 129 11.50 29.10 -23.26
N GLN A 130 12.34 29.84 -22.54
CA GLN A 130 13.52 30.53 -23.08
C GLN A 130 14.82 29.73 -22.92
N LEU A 131 14.78 28.62 -22.19
CA LEU A 131 15.95 27.74 -22.07
C LEU A 131 16.22 27.02 -23.40
N PRO A 132 17.49 26.82 -23.77
CA PRO A 132 17.84 26.13 -25.00
C PRO A 132 17.51 24.62 -24.92
N GLU A 133 17.16 24.05 -26.07
CA GLU A 133 16.59 22.70 -26.22
C GLU A 133 17.53 21.58 -25.73
N ASP A 134 18.84 21.80 -25.84
CA ASP A 134 19.88 20.88 -25.33
C ASP A 134 19.84 20.78 -23.79
N LEU A 135 19.51 21.88 -23.12
CA LEU A 135 19.36 21.91 -21.67
C LEU A 135 18.06 21.24 -21.22
N HIS A 136 16.96 21.40 -21.98
CA HIS A 136 15.70 20.71 -21.71
C HIS A 136 15.90 19.18 -21.69
N ARG A 137 16.60 18.65 -22.71
CA ARG A 137 16.89 17.20 -22.83
C ARG A 137 17.81 16.67 -21.74
N LYS A 138 18.79 17.49 -21.30
CA LYS A 138 19.76 17.10 -20.26
C LYS A 138 19.14 17.06 -18.86
N LEU A 139 18.26 18.00 -18.55
CA LEU A 139 17.63 18.11 -17.23
C LEU A 139 16.43 17.17 -17.06
N TRP A 140 15.72 16.84 -18.14
CA TRP A 140 14.55 15.95 -18.05
C TRP A 140 14.47 14.94 -19.21
N PRO A 141 15.33 13.90 -19.20
CA PRO A 141 15.50 12.98 -20.32
C PRO A 141 14.26 12.10 -20.64
N GLN A 142 13.21 12.11 -19.81
CA GLN A 142 12.02 11.25 -19.96
C GLN A 142 10.79 11.95 -20.55
N ARG A 143 10.89 13.19 -21.05
CA ARG A 143 9.72 13.81 -21.70
C ARG A 143 9.53 13.18 -23.09
N VAL A 144 8.62 12.20 -23.14
CA VAL A 144 8.12 11.60 -24.36
C VAL A 144 7.21 12.63 -25.04
N ASP A 145 7.52 12.99 -26.28
CA ASP A 145 6.71 13.93 -27.06
C ASP A 145 5.27 13.40 -27.18
N PRO A 146 4.23 14.22 -26.96
CA PRO A 146 2.83 13.78 -27.05
C PRO A 146 2.47 13.16 -28.40
N GLU A 147 3.17 13.53 -29.48
CA GLU A 147 2.98 12.95 -30.83
C GLU A 147 3.51 11.51 -30.99
N SER A 148 4.33 11.03 -30.06
CA SER A 148 4.85 9.65 -30.11
C SER A 148 3.91 8.61 -29.44
N GLN A 149 2.77 9.05 -28.88
CA GLN A 149 1.73 8.18 -28.31
C GLN A 149 0.72 7.62 -29.34
N SER A 150 1.07 7.53 -30.63
CA SER A 150 0.22 6.91 -31.67
C SER A 150 0.56 5.46 -32.00
N LEU A 151 1.48 4.79 -31.30
CA LEU A 151 2.01 3.49 -31.75
C LEU A 151 1.67 2.25 -30.91
N TYR A 152 0.70 2.32 -29.99
CA TYR A 152 0.07 1.11 -29.45
C TYR A 152 -1.45 1.28 -29.36
N GLY A 153 -2.07 1.08 -30.52
CA GLY A 153 -3.51 0.93 -30.70
C GLY A 153 -3.76 -0.05 -31.84
N SER A 154 -3.60 -1.33 -31.55
CA SER A 154 -4.18 -2.49 -32.27
C SER A 154 -4.11 -3.70 -31.35
#